data_AF-A0A1D6N6Z0-F1
#
_entry.id   AF-A0A1D6N6Z0-F1
#
_cell.length_a   1.000
_cell.length_b   1.000
_cell.length_c   1.000
_cell.angle_alpha   90.00
_cell.angle_beta   90.00
_cell.angle_gamma   90.00
#
_symmetry.space_group_name_H-M   'P 1'
#
loop_
_entity.id
_entity.type
_entity.pdbx_description
1 polymer ?
#
loop_
_entity_poly.entity_id
_entity_poly.type
_entity_poly.pdbx_seq_one_letter_code
_entity_poly.pdbx_strand_id
1 'polypeptide(L)'
;MRHHQACSRAHQVKVHQFLLKSRFRTFNKDHANLFFVPSYVKCVRMTGALSDKEINQTYVKVLSQMPYFRRSGGRDHIFVFPSGAGAHLFRSWAIFLNRSIILTPEGDRTDKRGTSAFNTWKDIIIPGNVDDSMVKSDAPAVQPIPLTKRKYLANFLGRAQGKAGRLQLVELAKQYPDKLESPELKLSGPNKLGRIEYFKHLRNAKFCLAPRGESSWTLRFYESFFVVSYTVSPAKRCFVAW
;
A
#
# COMPACT_ATOMS: atom_id res chain seq x y z
N MET A 1 2.61 18.38 13.14
CA MET A 1 3.33 18.56 11.86
C MET A 1 3.61 17.27 11.06
N ARG A 2 4.16 16.17 11.63
CA ARG A 2 4.48 14.95 10.85
C ARG A 2 3.29 14.23 10.20
N HIS A 3 2.10 14.25 10.81
CA HIS A 3 0.91 13.58 10.26
C HIS A 3 0.35 14.29 9.01
N HIS A 4 0.37 15.63 8.95
CA HIS A 4 -0.06 16.40 7.77
C HIS A 4 0.82 16.12 6.54
N GLN A 5 2.14 16.03 6.75
CA GLN A 5 3.11 15.78 5.66
C GLN A 5 3.11 14.32 5.16
N ALA A 6 2.62 13.38 5.97
CA ALA A 6 2.42 11.99 5.55
C ALA A 6 1.19 11.86 4.63
N CYS A 7 0.18 12.70 4.83
CA CYS A 7 -1.04 12.66 4.04
C CYS A 7 -0.94 13.32 2.67
N SER A 8 -0.18 14.41 2.55
CA SER A 8 0.07 15.05 1.25
C SER A 8 0.77 14.15 0.23
N ARG A 9 1.44 13.09 0.70
CA ARG A 9 2.15 12.10 -0.14
C ARG A 9 1.51 10.70 -0.10
N ALA A 10 0.30 10.58 0.45
CA ALA A 10 -0.43 9.32 0.49
C ALA A 10 -0.91 8.91 -0.91
N HIS A 11 -1.06 7.60 -1.16
CA HIS A 11 -1.49 7.08 -2.45
C HIS A 11 -2.82 7.70 -2.92
N GLN A 12 -3.79 7.90 -2.01
CA GLN A 12 -5.06 8.56 -2.29
C GLN A 12 -4.87 9.97 -2.89
N VAL A 13 -3.90 10.74 -2.38
CA VAL A 13 -3.58 12.08 -2.87
C VAL A 13 -2.88 12.01 -4.22
N LYS A 14 -1.94 11.07 -4.42
CA LYS A 14 -1.26 10.88 -5.70
C LYS A 14 -2.23 10.51 -6.83
N VAL A 15 -3.16 9.57 -6.59
CA VAL A 15 -4.20 9.20 -7.55
C VAL A 15 -5.10 10.39 -7.87
N HIS A 16 -5.53 11.13 -6.83
CA HIS A 16 -6.34 12.32 -7.06
C HIS A 16 -5.61 13.37 -7.89
N GLN A 17 -4.36 13.70 -7.56
CA GLN A 17 -3.54 14.66 -8.31
C GLN A 17 -3.32 14.22 -9.76
N PHE A 18 -3.09 12.92 -9.99
CA PHE A 18 -2.99 12.35 -11.33
C PHE A 18 -4.28 12.58 -12.13
N LEU A 19 -5.43 12.26 -11.54
CA LEU A 19 -6.74 12.44 -12.20
C LEU A 19 -7.09 13.91 -12.43
N LEU A 20 -6.69 14.83 -11.53
CA LEU A 20 -6.90 16.26 -11.70
C LEU A 20 -6.19 16.83 -12.94
N LYS A 21 -5.05 16.24 -13.33
CA LYS A 21 -4.23 16.61 -14.50
C LYS A 21 -4.54 15.77 -15.74
N SER A 22 -5.45 14.82 -15.65
CA SER A 22 -5.78 13.92 -16.76
C SER A 22 -6.53 14.65 -17.86
N ARG A 23 -6.15 14.41 -19.12
CA ARG A 23 -6.90 14.88 -20.31
C ARG A 23 -8.32 14.33 -20.41
N PHE A 24 -8.62 13.26 -19.67
CA PHE A 24 -9.93 12.61 -19.65
C PHE A 24 -10.86 13.20 -18.57
N ARG A 25 -10.40 14.21 -17.83
CA ARG A 25 -11.23 14.90 -16.83
C ARG A 25 -12.16 15.89 -17.53
N THR A 26 -13.44 15.84 -17.15
CA THR A 26 -14.45 16.84 -17.54
C THR A 26 -14.93 17.62 -16.31
N PHE A 27 -15.32 18.88 -16.52
CA PHE A 27 -16.02 19.69 -15.52
C PHE A 27 -17.55 19.57 -15.64
N ASN A 28 -18.04 19.12 -16.80
CA ASN A 28 -19.46 18.80 -16.99
C ASN A 28 -19.74 17.38 -16.51
N LYS A 29 -20.55 17.26 -15.45
CA LYS A 29 -20.90 15.99 -14.81
C LYS A 29 -21.74 15.09 -15.71
N ASP A 30 -22.53 15.66 -16.63
CA ASP A 30 -23.39 14.87 -17.51
C ASP A 30 -22.61 14.18 -18.62
N HIS A 31 -21.39 14.66 -18.91
CA HIS A 31 -20.48 14.03 -19.87
C HIS A 31 -19.53 13.01 -19.20
N ALA A 32 -19.57 12.88 -17.87
CA ALA A 32 -18.69 11.97 -17.16
C ALA A 32 -19.21 10.52 -17.21
N ASN A 33 -18.36 9.59 -17.67
CA ASN A 33 -18.65 8.15 -17.61
C ASN A 33 -18.35 7.54 -16.24
N LEU A 34 -17.40 8.12 -15.50
CA LEU A 34 -16.93 7.66 -14.20
C LEU A 34 -16.71 8.87 -13.28
N PHE A 35 -16.99 8.68 -11.99
CA PHE A 35 -16.85 9.70 -10.96
C PHE A 35 -15.79 9.28 -9.95
N PHE A 36 -14.68 9.99 -9.92
CA PHE A 36 -13.71 9.80 -8.85
C PHE A 36 -14.18 10.49 -7.57
N VAL A 37 -14.21 9.74 -6.45
CA VAL A 37 -14.55 10.29 -5.13
C VAL A 37 -13.29 10.44 -4.29
N PRO A 38 -12.82 11.67 -4.00
CA PRO A 38 -11.59 11.91 -3.25
C PRO A 38 -11.78 11.62 -1.76
N SER A 39 -11.80 10.34 -1.39
CA SER A 39 -12.02 9.90 -0.02
C SER A 39 -10.69 9.59 0.69
N TYR A 40 -10.22 10.47 1.57
CA TYR A 40 -8.91 10.35 2.24
C TYR A 40 -8.97 9.59 3.58
N VAL A 41 -9.78 8.53 3.65
CA VAL A 41 -10.13 7.88 4.92
C VAL A 41 -8.93 7.36 5.71
N LYS A 42 -7.92 6.81 5.02
CA LYS A 42 -6.73 6.29 5.67
C LYS A 42 -5.97 7.42 6.36
N CYS A 43 -5.94 8.58 5.74
CA CYS A 43 -5.30 9.78 6.23
C CYS A 43 -5.99 10.35 7.46
N VAL A 44 -7.30 10.56 7.38
CA VAL A 44 -8.13 11.07 8.48
C VAL A 44 -8.01 10.16 9.71
N ARG A 45 -8.03 8.83 9.50
CA ARG A 45 -7.83 7.86 10.57
C ARG A 45 -6.42 7.93 11.17
N MET A 46 -5.39 8.08 10.34
CA MET A 46 -3.99 8.14 10.77
C MET A 46 -3.62 9.42 11.52
N THR A 47 -4.28 10.54 11.22
CA THR A 47 -4.08 11.80 11.95
C THR A 47 -4.83 11.79 13.28
N GLY A 48 -5.70 10.80 13.53
CA GLY A 48 -6.61 10.79 14.68
C GLY A 48 -7.67 11.90 14.59
N ALA A 49 -7.92 12.44 13.38
CA ALA A 49 -8.83 13.56 13.22
C ALA A 49 -10.29 13.15 13.41
N LEU A 50 -10.62 11.90 13.08
CA LEU A 50 -11.93 11.28 13.34
C LEU A 50 -11.73 9.85 13.86
N SER A 51 -12.59 9.43 14.77
CA SER A 51 -12.75 8.04 15.21
C SER A 51 -13.37 7.17 14.12
N ASP A 52 -13.26 5.84 14.26
CA ASP A 52 -13.84 4.90 13.31
C ASP A 52 -15.39 5.06 13.20
N LYS A 53 -16.07 5.49 14.28
CA LYS A 53 -17.50 5.79 14.29
C LYS A 53 -17.82 7.04 13.47
N GLU A 54 -17.07 8.11 13.69
CA GLU A 54 -17.25 9.38 12.98
C GLU A 54 -16.93 9.22 11.49
N ILE A 55 -15.84 8.52 11.14
CA ILE A 55 -15.52 8.17 9.75
C ILE A 55 -16.72 7.53 9.07
N ASN A 56 -17.36 6.56 9.73
CA ASN A 56 -18.53 5.88 9.18
C ASN A 56 -19.70 6.83 8.95
N GLN A 57 -20.04 7.63 9.97
CA GLN A 57 -21.14 8.60 9.90
C GLN A 57 -20.91 9.65 8.81
N THR A 58 -19.67 10.16 8.69
CA THR A 58 -19.29 11.13 7.66
C THR A 58 -19.45 10.55 6.26
N TYR A 59 -19.00 9.31 6.01
CA TYR A 59 -19.20 8.66 4.71
C TYR A 59 -20.68 8.54 4.37
N VAL A 60 -21.49 8.02 5.29
CA VAL A 60 -22.94 7.86 5.07
C VAL A 60 -23.59 9.21 4.74
N LYS A 61 -23.27 10.26 5.51
CA LYS A 61 -23.79 11.61 5.30
C LYS A 61 -23.37 12.19 3.95
N VAL A 62 -22.10 12.04 3.55
CA VAL A 62 -21.62 12.57 2.26
C VAL A 62 -22.28 11.83 1.10
N LEU A 63 -22.34 10.50 1.15
CA LEU A 63 -22.93 9.70 0.08
C LEU A 63 -24.43 10.00 -0.12
N SER A 64 -25.18 10.26 0.95
CA SER A 64 -26.61 10.62 0.85
C SER A 64 -26.84 11.98 0.18
N GLN A 65 -25.83 12.85 0.18
CA GLN A 65 -25.87 14.18 -0.42
C GLN A 65 -25.38 14.22 -1.87
N MET A 66 -24.89 13.10 -2.44
CA MET A 66 -24.34 13.04 -3.80
C MET A 66 -25.41 12.61 -4.82
N PRO A 67 -25.95 13.53 -5.67
CA PRO A 67 -27.06 13.18 -6.57
C PRO A 67 -26.67 12.17 -7.63
N TYR A 68 -25.48 12.31 -8.22
CA TYR A 68 -24.95 11.38 -9.23
C TYR A 68 -24.65 10.00 -8.66
N PHE A 69 -24.29 9.91 -7.38
CA PHE A 69 -24.13 8.63 -6.69
C PHE A 69 -25.45 7.86 -6.63
N ARG A 70 -26.55 8.55 -6.30
CA ARG A 70 -27.89 7.94 -6.26
C ARG A 70 -28.37 7.44 -7.63
N ARG A 71 -28.02 8.15 -8.72
CA ARG A 71 -28.41 7.80 -10.09
C ARG A 71 -28.01 6.37 -10.47
N SER A 72 -26.79 5.95 -10.11
CA SER A 72 -26.25 4.62 -10.45
C SER A 72 -26.18 3.67 -9.26
N GLY A 73 -26.52 4.13 -8.05
CA GLY A 73 -26.21 3.45 -6.80
C GLY A 73 -24.70 3.27 -6.59
N GLY A 74 -23.89 4.20 -7.09
CA GLY A 74 -22.43 4.20 -6.95
C GLY A 74 -21.66 3.37 -7.99
N ARG A 75 -22.33 2.70 -8.93
CA ARG A 75 -21.68 1.76 -9.89
C ARG A 75 -20.61 2.41 -10.77
N ASP A 76 -20.77 3.69 -11.09
CA ASP A 76 -19.84 4.52 -11.86
C ASP A 76 -18.88 5.33 -10.96
N HIS A 77 -18.86 5.10 -9.65
CA HIS A 77 -18.03 5.84 -8.69
C HIS A 77 -16.80 5.04 -8.26
N ILE A 78 -15.65 5.72 -8.24
CA ILE A 78 -14.34 5.14 -7.92
C ILE A 78 -13.86 5.65 -6.56
N PHE A 79 -13.48 4.73 -5.68
CA PHE A 79 -12.92 5.01 -4.36
C PHE A 79 -11.53 4.39 -4.21
N VAL A 80 -10.64 5.06 -3.50
CA VAL A 80 -9.28 4.55 -3.24
C VAL A 80 -9.14 4.15 -1.77
N PHE A 81 -8.77 2.90 -1.51
CA PHE A 81 -8.45 2.38 -0.18
C PHE A 81 -7.03 1.79 -0.17
N PRO A 82 -5.99 2.58 0.17
CA PRO A 82 -4.61 2.31 -0.20
C PRO A 82 -3.86 1.42 0.81
N SER A 83 -4.54 0.51 1.49
CA SER A 83 -3.94 -0.31 2.56
C SER A 83 -4.60 -1.68 2.65
N GLY A 84 -3.95 -2.65 3.31
CA GLY A 84 -4.52 -3.97 3.59
C GLY A 84 -5.87 -3.96 4.33
N ALA A 85 -6.25 -2.86 5.00
CA ALA A 85 -7.59 -2.74 5.58
C ALA A 85 -8.70 -2.56 4.53
N GLY A 86 -8.37 -2.15 3.30
CA GLY A 86 -9.32 -1.96 2.21
C GLY A 86 -10.50 -1.06 2.58
N ALA A 87 -11.68 -1.37 2.02
CA ALA A 87 -12.91 -0.62 2.26
C ALA A 87 -13.42 -0.71 3.70
N HIS A 88 -12.96 -1.67 4.51
CA HIS A 88 -13.40 -1.82 5.90
C HIS A 88 -12.95 -0.68 6.82
N LEU A 89 -12.12 0.25 6.35
CA LEU A 89 -11.92 1.54 7.02
C LEU A 89 -13.23 2.34 7.12
N PHE A 90 -14.18 2.07 6.22
CA PHE A 90 -15.56 2.50 6.28
C PHE A 90 -16.45 1.30 6.65
N ARG A 91 -16.92 1.22 7.89
CA ARG A 91 -17.60 0.02 8.42
C ARG A 91 -18.82 -0.40 7.59
N SER A 92 -19.60 0.56 7.08
CA SER A 92 -20.80 0.32 6.28
C SER A 92 -20.53 0.17 4.78
N TRP A 93 -19.28 -0.05 4.34
CA TRP A 93 -18.93 -0.16 2.92
C TRP A 93 -19.79 -1.19 2.15
N ALA A 94 -20.14 -2.31 2.77
CA ALA A 94 -20.93 -3.36 2.11
C ALA A 94 -22.34 -2.91 1.75
N ILE A 95 -22.88 -1.92 2.46
CA ILE A 95 -24.20 -1.35 2.19
C ILE A 95 -24.08 -0.27 1.11
N PHE A 96 -23.12 0.64 1.27
CA PHE A 96 -23.10 1.86 0.46
C PHE A 96 -22.14 1.84 -0.74
N LEU A 97 -21.07 1.04 -0.70
CA LEU A 97 -20.01 1.01 -1.73
C LEU A 97 -19.90 -0.32 -2.47
N ASN A 98 -20.78 -1.30 -2.20
CA ASN A 98 -20.68 -2.63 -2.79
C ASN A 98 -20.82 -2.63 -4.33
N ARG A 99 -21.45 -1.62 -4.92
CA ARG A 99 -21.53 -1.47 -6.38
C ARG A 99 -20.38 -0.63 -6.97
N SER A 100 -19.72 0.15 -6.13
CA SER A 100 -18.66 1.08 -6.54
C SER A 100 -17.38 0.36 -6.93
N ILE A 101 -16.56 1.01 -7.75
CA ILE A 101 -15.23 0.53 -8.14
C ILE A 101 -14.24 0.91 -7.04
N ILE A 102 -13.53 -0.08 -6.51
CA ILE A 102 -12.52 0.10 -5.47
C ILE A 102 -11.12 -0.06 -6.07
N LEU A 103 -10.28 0.94 -5.85
CA LEU A 103 -8.85 0.90 -6.08
C LEU A 103 -8.16 0.53 -4.76
N THR A 104 -7.52 -0.64 -4.71
CA THR A 104 -6.91 -1.17 -3.48
C THR A 104 -5.65 -1.97 -3.81
N PRO A 105 -4.61 -1.96 -2.96
CA PRO A 105 -3.48 -2.86 -3.16
C PRO A 105 -3.77 -4.28 -2.66
N GLU A 106 -4.87 -4.47 -1.92
CA GLU A 106 -5.30 -5.76 -1.36
C GLU A 106 -6.35 -6.42 -2.25
N GLY A 107 -6.02 -7.61 -2.78
CA GLY A 107 -6.90 -8.42 -3.62
C GLY A 107 -7.33 -9.73 -2.98
N ASP A 108 -6.83 -10.06 -1.78
CA ASP A 108 -7.21 -11.30 -1.09
C ASP A 108 -8.62 -11.19 -0.52
N ARG A 109 -9.34 -12.29 -0.69
CA ARG A 109 -10.78 -12.38 -0.55
C ARG A 109 -11.24 -12.66 0.87
N THR A 110 -10.39 -13.15 1.79
CA THR A 110 -10.93 -13.71 3.05
C THR A 110 -10.02 -13.63 4.28
N ASP A 111 -8.90 -12.90 4.27
CA ASP A 111 -8.06 -12.90 5.49
C ASP A 111 -8.71 -12.14 6.66
N LYS A 112 -9.01 -12.89 7.73
CA LYS A 112 -9.53 -12.44 9.04
C LYS A 112 -10.89 -11.75 9.03
N ARG A 113 -11.61 -11.73 7.91
CA ARG A 113 -12.89 -11.05 7.79
C ARG A 113 -13.90 -11.95 7.10
N GLY A 114 -15.11 -12.00 7.66
CA GLY A 114 -16.19 -12.82 7.12
C GLY A 114 -16.71 -12.37 5.75
N THR A 115 -16.26 -11.22 5.24
CA THR A 115 -16.64 -10.68 3.94
C THR A 115 -15.45 -10.03 3.24
N SER A 116 -15.29 -10.33 1.94
CA SER A 116 -14.33 -9.63 1.09
C SER A 116 -14.86 -8.26 0.68
N ALA A 117 -14.04 -7.23 0.84
CA ALA A 117 -14.29 -5.93 0.19
C ALA A 117 -13.87 -5.88 -1.29
N PHE A 118 -13.18 -6.90 -1.81
CA PHE A 118 -12.63 -6.90 -3.16
C PHE A 118 -13.42 -7.84 -4.10
N ASN A 119 -13.81 -7.30 -5.25
CA ASN A 119 -14.52 -8.00 -6.31
C ASN A 119 -13.74 -7.91 -7.63
N THR A 120 -13.25 -9.05 -8.11
CA THR A 120 -12.44 -9.17 -9.34
C THR A 120 -13.10 -8.65 -10.61
N TRP A 121 -14.43 -8.54 -10.64
CA TRP A 121 -15.17 -8.09 -11.82
C TRP A 121 -15.25 -6.57 -11.96
N LYS A 122 -14.99 -5.82 -10.87
CA LYS A 122 -15.14 -4.36 -10.86
C LYS A 122 -13.99 -3.60 -10.21
N ASP A 123 -13.28 -4.23 -9.28
CA ASP A 123 -12.24 -3.58 -8.48
C ASP A 123 -10.86 -3.77 -9.11
N ILE A 124 -9.97 -2.82 -8.88
CA ILE A 124 -8.67 -2.75 -9.54
C ILE A 124 -7.57 -2.78 -8.48
N ILE A 125 -6.60 -3.68 -8.69
CA ILE A 125 -5.40 -3.73 -7.86
C ILE A 125 -4.49 -2.56 -8.25
N ILE A 126 -4.13 -1.72 -7.28
CA ILE A 126 -3.18 -0.62 -7.46
C ILE A 126 -1.88 -0.87 -6.69
N PRO A 127 -0.75 -0.27 -7.12
CA PRO A 127 0.51 -0.41 -6.39
C PRO A 127 0.47 0.01 -4.92
N GLY A 128 1.43 -0.45 -4.11
CA GLY A 128 1.67 0.14 -2.79
C GLY A 128 2.21 1.57 -2.91
N ASN A 129 1.96 2.42 -1.90
CA ASN A 129 2.55 3.77 -1.89
C ASN A 129 4.05 3.71 -1.61
N VAL A 130 4.86 3.65 -2.65
CA VAL A 130 6.31 3.74 -2.54
C VAL A 130 6.72 5.20 -2.38
N ASP A 131 7.78 5.42 -1.62
CA ASP A 131 8.29 6.75 -1.38
C ASP A 131 8.77 7.42 -2.67
N ASP A 132 8.48 8.71 -2.82
CA ASP A 132 8.87 9.49 -4.01
C ASP A 132 10.38 9.47 -4.23
N SER A 133 11.17 9.43 -3.15
CA SER A 133 12.63 9.34 -3.25
C SER A 133 13.13 8.02 -3.85
N MET A 134 12.25 7.04 -4.06
CA MET A 134 12.60 5.78 -4.71
C MET A 134 12.09 5.70 -6.14
N VAL A 135 11.25 6.63 -6.57
CA VAL A 135 10.58 6.62 -7.88
C VAL A 135 11.09 7.74 -8.79
N LYS A 136 11.53 8.87 -8.21
CA LYS A 136 12.08 9.99 -8.97
C LYS A 136 13.53 9.69 -9.37
N SER A 137 13.81 9.72 -10.67
CA SER A 137 15.08 9.33 -11.28
C SER A 137 16.20 10.37 -11.11
N ASP A 138 15.85 11.61 -10.80
CA ASP A 138 16.78 12.74 -10.66
C ASP A 138 17.57 12.69 -9.34
N ALA A 139 17.01 12.11 -8.27
CA ALA A 139 17.67 12.01 -6.97
C ALA A 139 17.14 10.83 -6.13
N PRO A 140 17.48 9.57 -6.47
CA PRO A 140 17.05 8.44 -5.67
C PRO A 140 17.76 8.44 -4.30
N ALA A 141 17.01 8.17 -3.23
CA ALA A 141 17.53 8.15 -1.86
C ALA A 141 18.61 7.09 -1.63
N VAL A 142 18.60 6.01 -2.41
CA VAL A 142 19.67 5.02 -2.46
C VAL A 142 19.91 4.61 -3.91
N GLN A 143 21.18 4.40 -4.25
CA GLN A 143 21.57 3.88 -5.56
C GLN A 143 21.47 2.34 -5.58
N PRO A 144 21.18 1.69 -6.71
CA PRO A 144 21.22 0.22 -6.78
C PRO A 144 22.64 -0.32 -6.54
N ILE A 145 22.74 -1.55 -6.02
CA ILE A 145 24.01 -2.30 -5.92
C ILE A 145 24.00 -3.40 -7.00
N PRO A 146 25.05 -3.54 -7.84
CA PRO A 146 25.17 -4.64 -8.79
C PRO A 146 24.99 -6.01 -8.12
N LEU A 147 24.30 -6.95 -8.77
CA LEU A 147 23.96 -8.26 -8.18
C LEU A 147 25.17 -9.02 -7.62
N THR A 148 26.33 -8.91 -8.27
CA THR A 148 27.59 -9.55 -7.86
C THR A 148 28.21 -8.92 -6.61
N LYS A 149 27.86 -7.67 -6.28
CA LYS A 149 28.40 -6.90 -5.15
C LYS A 149 27.49 -6.88 -3.93
N ARG A 150 26.34 -7.56 -3.97
CA ARG A 150 25.40 -7.61 -2.83
C ARG A 150 25.89 -8.61 -1.78
N LYS A 151 25.87 -8.18 -0.51
CA LYS A 151 26.36 -8.96 0.63
C LYS A 151 25.50 -10.20 0.89
N TYR A 152 24.18 -10.02 0.99
CA TYR A 152 23.28 -11.08 1.45
C TYR A 152 22.69 -11.87 0.28
N LEU A 153 22.44 -13.16 0.51
CA LEU A 153 21.62 -13.96 -0.38
C LEU A 153 20.18 -13.44 -0.33
N ALA A 154 19.61 -13.30 0.87
CA ALA A 154 18.24 -12.85 1.05
C ALA A 154 18.09 -11.88 2.22
N ASN A 155 17.02 -11.08 2.23
CA ASN A 155 16.65 -10.29 3.40
C ASN A 155 15.14 -10.31 3.70
N PHE A 156 14.80 -10.14 4.98
CA PHE A 156 13.47 -9.79 5.48
C PHE A 156 13.59 -8.64 6.47
N LEU A 157 13.24 -7.44 6.02
CA LEU A 157 13.33 -6.23 6.82
C LEU A 157 11.95 -5.85 7.34
N GLY A 158 11.45 -6.57 8.34
CA GLY A 158 10.11 -6.35 8.88
C GLY A 158 9.93 -6.79 10.31
N ARG A 159 8.83 -6.35 10.90
CA ARG A 159 8.40 -6.82 12.21
C ARG A 159 7.82 -8.23 12.08
N ALA A 160 8.22 -9.13 12.98
CA ALA A 160 7.71 -10.51 12.97
C ALA A 160 6.21 -10.61 13.29
N GLN A 161 5.72 -9.75 14.19
CA GLN A 161 4.28 -9.64 14.55
C GLN A 161 3.64 -10.99 14.92
N GLY A 162 4.41 -11.90 15.54
CA GLY A 162 3.93 -13.24 15.92
C GLY A 162 3.56 -14.14 14.74
N LYS A 163 3.90 -13.79 13.49
CA LYS A 163 3.58 -14.62 12.32
C LYS A 163 4.66 -15.70 12.15
N ALA A 164 4.24 -16.97 12.11
CA ALA A 164 5.13 -18.13 12.04
C ALA A 164 6.24 -17.98 10.97
N GLY A 165 5.86 -17.70 9.71
CA GLY A 165 6.84 -17.53 8.63
C GLY A 165 7.81 -16.36 8.83
N ARG A 166 7.41 -15.30 9.54
CA ARG A 166 8.32 -14.17 9.86
C ARG A 166 9.25 -14.49 11.03
N LEU A 167 8.74 -15.18 12.04
CA LEU A 167 9.54 -15.65 13.18
C LEU A 167 10.61 -16.65 12.71
N GLN A 168 10.24 -17.56 11.80
CA GLN A 168 11.17 -18.51 11.19
C GLN A 168 12.31 -17.79 10.46
N LEU A 169 12.05 -16.70 9.73
CA LEU A 169 13.11 -15.93 9.07
C LEU A 169 14.06 -15.25 10.05
N VAL A 170 13.54 -14.74 11.17
CA VAL A 170 14.37 -14.16 12.23
C VAL A 170 15.27 -15.23 12.85
N GLU A 171 14.74 -16.43 13.11
CA GLU A 171 15.55 -17.53 13.66
C GLU A 171 16.57 -18.07 12.65
N LEU A 172 16.16 -18.22 11.39
CA LEU A 172 17.04 -18.67 10.31
C LEU A 172 18.21 -17.70 10.08
N ALA A 173 18.00 -16.39 10.27
CA ALA A 173 19.06 -15.40 10.16
C ALA A 173 20.11 -15.52 11.27
N LYS A 174 19.76 -16.04 12.45
CA LYS A 174 20.74 -16.34 13.51
C LYS A 174 21.64 -17.53 13.12
N GLN A 175 21.08 -18.51 12.41
CA GLN A 175 21.82 -19.67 11.94
C GLN A 175 22.70 -19.34 10.71
N TYR A 176 22.26 -18.41 9.87
CA TYR A 176 22.96 -18.02 8.64
C TYR A 176 23.17 -16.50 8.52
N PRO A 177 23.89 -15.87 9.46
CA PRO A 177 24.03 -14.42 9.54
C PRO A 177 24.72 -13.80 8.33
N ASP A 178 25.58 -14.56 7.63
CA ASP A 178 26.26 -14.10 6.42
C ASP A 178 25.43 -14.22 5.15
N LYS A 179 24.32 -14.98 5.18
CA LYS A 179 23.46 -15.24 4.01
C LYS A 179 22.11 -14.54 4.10
N LEU A 180 21.50 -14.49 5.28
CA LEU A 180 20.15 -13.97 5.50
C LEU A 180 20.15 -12.80 6.48
N GLU A 181 19.75 -11.63 6.00
CA GLU A 181 19.53 -10.46 6.84
C GLU A 181 18.06 -10.38 7.27
N SER A 182 17.77 -10.72 8.54
CA SER A 182 16.42 -10.63 9.11
C SER A 182 16.44 -10.16 10.57
N PRO A 183 16.78 -8.88 10.82
CA PRO A 183 16.85 -8.35 12.18
C PRO A 183 15.46 -8.31 12.85
N GLU A 184 15.44 -8.42 14.18
CA GLU A 184 14.21 -8.28 14.96
C GLU A 184 13.81 -6.80 15.10
N LEU A 185 13.00 -6.33 14.14
CA LEU A 185 12.57 -4.94 14.11
C LEU A 185 11.36 -4.65 15.01
N LYS A 186 11.36 -3.46 15.64
CA LYS A 186 10.26 -2.94 16.47
C LYS A 186 9.58 -1.73 15.81
N LEU A 187 8.40 -1.37 16.30
CA LEU A 187 7.64 -0.21 15.80
C LEU A 187 8.28 1.14 16.20
N SER A 188 8.90 1.16 17.37
CA SER A 188 9.54 2.30 18.01
C SER A 188 10.77 1.85 18.79
N GLY A 189 11.58 2.81 19.22
CA GLY A 189 12.82 2.54 19.95
C GLY A 189 14.02 2.26 19.03
N PRO A 190 15.13 1.78 19.62
CA PRO A 190 16.41 1.62 18.91
C PRO A 190 16.36 0.56 17.80
N ASN A 191 15.47 -0.43 17.92
CA ASN A 191 15.34 -1.51 16.93
C ASN A 191 14.41 -1.15 15.76
N LYS A 192 14.26 0.14 15.46
CA LYS A 192 13.49 0.64 14.31
C LYS A 192 14.46 1.15 13.27
N LEU A 193 14.42 0.57 12.07
CA LEU A 193 15.16 1.11 10.94
C LEU A 193 14.59 2.46 10.49
N GLY A 194 15.49 3.42 10.29
CA GLY A 194 15.16 4.65 9.57
C GLY A 194 14.80 4.35 8.12
N ARG A 195 14.09 5.27 7.45
CA ARG A 195 13.62 5.01 6.07
C ARG A 195 14.77 4.80 5.08
N ILE A 196 15.78 5.66 5.11
CA ILE A 196 16.95 5.56 4.22
C ILE A 196 17.76 4.31 4.55
N GLU A 197 17.94 4.04 5.83
CA GLU A 197 18.64 2.85 6.33
C GLU A 197 17.95 1.55 5.85
N TYR A 198 16.63 1.46 6.01
CA TYR A 198 15.82 0.37 5.46
C TYR A 198 16.10 0.12 3.98
N PHE A 199 16.14 1.17 3.14
CA PHE A 199 16.44 1.02 1.72
C PHE A 199 17.90 0.64 1.44
N LYS A 200 18.86 1.07 2.29
CA LYS A 200 20.27 0.65 2.21
C LYS A 200 20.43 -0.85 2.47
N HIS A 201 19.69 -1.39 3.44
CA HIS A 201 19.65 -2.84 3.70
C HIS A 201 18.91 -3.58 2.58
N LEU A 202 17.75 -3.05 2.15
CA LEU A 202 16.89 -3.70 1.16
C LEU A 202 17.63 -3.96 -0.17
N ARG A 203 18.42 -2.99 -0.65
CA ARG A 203 19.22 -3.12 -1.88
C ARG A 203 20.40 -4.09 -1.79
N ASN A 204 20.81 -4.50 -0.58
CA ASN A 204 22.03 -5.28 -0.34
C ASN A 204 21.80 -6.80 -0.28
N ALA A 205 20.64 -7.27 -0.76
CA ALA A 205 20.33 -8.69 -0.90
C ALA A 205 19.97 -9.06 -2.35
N LYS A 206 20.24 -10.31 -2.73
CA LYS A 206 19.86 -10.86 -4.05
C LYS A 206 18.36 -11.17 -4.12
N PHE A 207 17.79 -11.68 -3.03
CA PHE A 207 16.37 -11.99 -2.88
C PHE A 207 15.74 -11.14 -1.77
N CYS A 208 14.58 -10.53 -2.04
CA CYS A 208 13.80 -9.81 -1.04
C CYS A 208 12.60 -10.67 -0.62
N LEU A 209 12.56 -11.12 0.64
CA LEU A 209 11.51 -11.99 1.14
C LEU A 209 10.31 -11.16 1.62
N ALA A 210 9.12 -11.54 1.14
CA ALA A 210 7.87 -10.85 1.40
C ALA A 210 6.83 -11.78 2.09
N PRO A 211 7.16 -12.41 3.24
CA PRO A 211 6.23 -13.30 3.92
C PRO A 211 4.97 -12.54 4.37
N ARG A 212 3.85 -13.26 4.36
CA ARG A 212 2.52 -12.77 4.74
C ARG A 212 2.53 -12.03 6.08
N GLY A 213 1.71 -10.98 6.16
CA GLY A 213 1.57 -10.14 7.34
C GLY A 213 0.20 -10.24 8.00
N GLU A 214 -0.34 -9.07 8.35
CA GLU A 214 -1.74 -9.00 8.78
C GLU A 214 -2.72 -9.24 7.64
N SER A 215 -2.28 -9.01 6.41
CA SER A 215 -2.94 -9.46 5.20
C SER A 215 -1.91 -10.09 4.26
N SER A 216 -2.41 -10.68 3.17
CA SER A 216 -1.71 -11.11 1.95
C SER A 216 -0.86 -10.02 1.32
N TRP A 217 -1.33 -8.76 1.34
CA TRP A 217 -0.59 -7.65 0.74
C TRP A 217 0.54 -7.12 1.64
N THR A 218 1.66 -6.73 1.01
CA THR A 218 2.76 -6.01 1.67
C THR A 218 3.36 -4.92 0.77
N LEU A 219 3.62 -3.75 1.36
CA LEU A 219 4.32 -2.65 0.68
C LEU A 219 5.73 -3.05 0.22
N ARG A 220 6.37 -3.99 0.94
CA ARG A 220 7.75 -4.43 0.66
C ARG A 220 7.93 -4.92 -0.77
N PHE A 221 6.93 -5.59 -1.34
CA PHE A 221 7.00 -6.08 -2.71
C PHE A 221 7.24 -4.94 -3.72
N TYR A 222 6.54 -3.82 -3.53
CA TYR A 222 6.72 -2.65 -4.38
C TYR A 222 8.03 -1.93 -4.05
N GLU A 223 8.38 -1.78 -2.77
CA GLU A 223 9.65 -1.17 -2.37
C GLU A 223 10.87 -1.92 -2.93
N SER A 224 10.88 -3.26 -2.89
CA SER A 224 11.98 -4.06 -3.44
C SER A 224 12.10 -3.90 -4.96
N PHE A 225 10.96 -3.74 -5.65
CA PHE A 225 10.96 -3.46 -7.08
C PHE A 225 11.67 -2.13 -7.40
N PHE A 226 11.31 -1.04 -6.74
CA PHE A 226 11.88 0.30 -7.04
C PHE A 226 13.32 0.49 -6.52
N VAL A 227 13.68 -0.14 -5.41
CA VAL A 227 15.05 -0.04 -4.84
C VAL A 227 16.10 -0.73 -5.71
N VAL A 228 15.69 -1.73 -6.48
CA VAL A 228 16.60 -2.58 -7.25
C VAL A 228 16.56 -2.30 -8.75
N SER A 229 15.51 -1.66 -9.28
CA SER A 229 15.22 -1.60 -10.73
C SER A 229 15.80 -0.42 -11.52
N TYR A 230 16.88 0.23 -11.10
CA TYR A 230 17.52 1.29 -11.92
C TYR A 230 18.49 0.76 -13.00
N THR A 231 18.58 -0.55 -13.19
CA THR A 231 19.26 -1.15 -14.36
C THR A 231 18.34 -2.19 -15.01
N VAL A 232 18.03 -1.98 -16.28
CA VAL A 232 17.29 -2.91 -17.13
C VAL A 232 18.16 -4.14 -17.33
N SER A 233 18.00 -5.17 -16.50
CA SER A 233 18.59 -6.48 -16.71
C SER A 233 17.57 -7.59 -16.43
N PRO A 234 17.52 -8.67 -17.23
CA PRO A 234 16.42 -9.64 -17.21
C PRO A 234 16.43 -10.61 -16.02
N ALA A 235 17.49 -10.61 -15.21
CA ALA A 235 17.62 -11.55 -14.10
C ALA A 235 17.05 -10.98 -12.78
N LYS A 236 15.73 -10.85 -12.68
CA LYS A 236 15.03 -10.46 -11.44
C LYS A 236 14.43 -11.69 -10.77
N ARG A 237 14.71 -11.92 -9.49
CA ARG A 237 13.98 -12.91 -8.68
C ARG A 237 13.62 -12.31 -7.32
N CYS A 238 12.45 -11.68 -7.22
CA CYS A 238 11.78 -11.53 -5.94
C CYS A 238 10.83 -12.72 -5.80
N PHE A 239 11.07 -13.59 -4.83
CA PHE A 239 10.16 -14.67 -4.52
C PHE A 239 9.12 -14.17 -3.51
N VAL A 240 7.85 -14.22 -3.92
CA VAL A 240 6.73 -14.23 -2.97
C VAL A 240 6.61 -15.69 -2.52
N ALA A 241 7.14 -16.00 -1.33
CA ALA A 241 6.83 -17.25 -0.67
C ALA A 241 5.44 -17.12 -0.05
N TRP A 242 4.49 -17.92 -0.54
CA TRP A 242 3.16 -18.09 0.04
C TRP A 242 3.24 -18.93 1.30
#